data_AF-A0A819K159-F1
#
_entry.id   AF-A0A819K159-F1
#
_cell.length_a   1.000
_cell.length_b   1.000
_cell.length_c   1.000
_cell.angle_alpha   90.00
_cell.angle_beta   90.00
_cell.angle_gamma   90.00
#
_symmetry.space_group_name_H-M   'P 1'
#
loop_
_entity.id
_entity.type
_entity.pdbx_description
1 polymer ?
#
loop_
_entity_poly.entity_id
_entity_poly.type
_entity_poly.pdbx_seq_one_letter_code
_entity_poly.pdbx_strand_id
1 'polypeptide(L)'
;NSYGLNGMGKQAVELYLKMPQEFMNEANHVCVLNACSHSGLVHEARLIFKNIQIKTVKIYTTMVDCLSRASFFEEAQHLVDEFERDHPPSLPMYSKYRSNIFETFSYIH
;
A
#
# COMPACT_ATOMS: atom_id res chain seq x y z
N ASN A 1 -10.14 -16.46 -18.57
CA ASN A 1 -9.72 -17.29 -17.42
C ASN A 1 -9.15 -16.44 -16.30
N SER A 2 -9.88 -16.17 -15.22
CA SER A 2 -9.31 -15.74 -13.92
C SER A 2 -10.37 -15.76 -12.80
N TYR A 3 -10.84 -16.93 -12.41
CA TYR A 3 -11.62 -17.11 -11.17
C TYR A 3 -10.73 -17.50 -9.96
N GLY A 4 -9.40 -17.57 -10.14
CA GLY A 4 -8.45 -18.03 -9.11
C GLY A 4 -7.69 -16.94 -8.34
N LEU A 5 -7.68 -15.68 -8.79
CA LEU A 5 -6.87 -14.61 -8.18
C LEU A 5 -7.52 -13.97 -6.94
N ASN A 6 -8.84 -14.07 -6.78
CA ASN A 6 -9.56 -13.43 -5.66
C ASN A 6 -9.39 -14.17 -4.31
N GLY A 7 -9.07 -15.46 -4.32
CA GLY A 7 -8.90 -16.25 -3.09
C GLY A 7 -7.57 -16.00 -2.38
N MET A 8 -6.50 -15.78 -3.15
CA MET A 8 -5.14 -15.72 -2.61
C MET A 8 -4.90 -14.47 -1.74
N GLY A 9 -5.48 -13.32 -2.10
CA GLY A 9 -5.38 -12.12 -1.26
C GLY A 9 -6.01 -12.30 0.11
N LYS A 10 -7.20 -12.90 0.18
CA LYS A 10 -7.88 -13.19 1.45
C LYS A 10 -7.10 -14.19 2.30
N GLN A 11 -6.59 -15.25 1.68
CA GLN A 11 -5.73 -16.22 2.36
C GLN A 11 -4.44 -15.58 2.89
N ALA A 12 -3.82 -14.68 2.11
CA ALA A 12 -2.63 -13.95 2.55
C ALA A 12 -2.92 -13.08 3.78
N VAL A 13 -4.07 -12.37 3.79
CA VAL A 13 -4.54 -11.59 4.94
C VAL A 13 -4.78 -12.49 6.16
N GLU A 14 -5.47 -13.62 5.99
CA GLU A 14 -5.72 -14.55 7.09
C GLU A 14 -4.44 -15.13 7.69
N LEU A 15 -3.48 -15.51 6.84
CA LEU A 15 -2.17 -16.02 7.29
C LEU A 15 -1.42 -14.93 8.04
N TYR A 16 -1.39 -13.71 7.49
CA TYR A 16 -0.74 -12.57 8.11
C TYR A 16 -1.35 -12.25 9.49
N LEU A 17 -2.67 -12.27 9.63
CA LEU A 17 -3.36 -12.01 10.90
C LEU A 17 -3.11 -13.10 11.97
N LYS A 18 -2.73 -14.32 11.54
CA LYS A 18 -2.36 -15.42 12.44
C LYS A 18 -0.89 -15.36 12.86
N MET A 19 -0.05 -14.56 12.21
CA MET A 19 1.37 -14.44 12.57
C MET A 19 1.51 -13.64 13.87
N PRO A 20 2.30 -14.12 14.84
CA PRO A 20 2.61 -13.34 16.03
C PRO A 20 3.36 -12.06 15.66
N GLN A 21 2.95 -10.93 16.26
CA GLN A 21 3.53 -9.61 15.97
C GLN A 21 5.04 -9.56 16.18
N GLU A 22 5.57 -10.31 17.14
CA GLU A 22 7.00 -10.43 17.43
C GLU A 22 7.84 -11.02 16.29
N PHE A 23 7.23 -11.77 15.36
CA PHE A 23 7.90 -12.34 14.19
C PHE A 23 7.64 -11.56 12.90
N MET A 24 6.83 -10.50 12.96
CA MET A 24 6.54 -9.70 11.78
C MET A 24 7.64 -8.68 11.52
N ASN A 25 8.03 -8.60 10.24
CA ASN A 25 8.99 -7.61 9.75
C ASN A 25 8.39 -6.81 8.58
N GLU A 26 9.16 -5.83 8.10
CA GLU A 26 8.79 -5.00 6.95
C GLU A 26 8.36 -5.83 5.72
N ALA A 27 9.04 -6.94 5.44
CA ALA A 27 8.73 -7.78 4.29
C ALA A 27 7.37 -8.47 4.43
N ASN A 28 6.98 -8.90 5.63
CA ASN A 28 5.64 -9.44 5.87
C ASN A 28 4.56 -8.40 5.60
N HIS A 29 4.75 -7.17 6.10
CA HIS A 29 3.83 -6.06 5.90
C HIS A 29 3.67 -5.71 4.41
N VAL A 30 4.78 -5.54 3.70
CA VAL A 30 4.76 -5.22 2.26
C VAL A 30 4.12 -6.35 1.45
N CYS A 31 4.41 -7.61 1.80
CA CYS A 31 3.86 -8.77 1.09
C CYS A 31 2.33 -8.81 1.20
N VAL A 32 1.77 -8.65 2.40
CA VAL A 32 0.30 -8.67 2.57
C VAL A 32 -0.36 -7.45 1.93
N LEU A 33 0.25 -6.26 1.98
CA LEU A 33 -0.28 -5.07 1.33
C LEU A 33 -0.28 -5.21 -0.21
N ASN A 34 0.77 -5.78 -0.79
CA ASN A 34 0.79 -6.12 -2.22
C ASN A 34 -0.31 -7.13 -2.58
N ALA A 35 -0.48 -8.18 -1.78
CA ALA A 35 -1.55 -9.15 -2.00
C ALA A 35 -2.92 -8.47 -1.97
N CYS A 36 -3.14 -7.54 -1.04
CA CYS A 36 -4.37 -6.74 -1.01
C CYS A 36 -4.52 -5.84 -2.25
N SER A 37 -3.45 -5.18 -2.69
CA SER A 37 -3.43 -4.33 -3.89
C SER A 37 -3.83 -5.11 -5.14
N HIS A 38 -3.27 -6.31 -5.34
CA HIS A 38 -3.59 -7.14 -6.50
C HIS A 38 -4.97 -7.80 -6.44
N SER A 39 -5.51 -8.04 -5.25
CA SER A 39 -6.83 -8.66 -5.04
C SER A 39 -7.96 -7.66 -4.79
N GLY A 40 -7.68 -6.35 -4.84
CA GLY A 40 -8.70 -5.30 -4.60
C GLY A 40 -9.19 -5.22 -3.15
N LEU A 41 -8.44 -5.76 -2.18
CA LEU A 41 -8.78 -5.81 -0.76
C LEU A 41 -8.31 -4.53 -0.04
N VAL A 42 -8.77 -3.38 -0.54
CA VAL A 42 -8.31 -2.06 -0.08
C VAL A 42 -8.70 -1.83 1.39
N HIS A 43 -9.86 -2.33 1.81
CA HIS A 43 -10.31 -2.19 3.20
C HIS A 43 -9.36 -2.91 4.16
N GLU A 44 -8.98 -4.13 3.85
CA GLU A 44 -8.03 -4.94 4.61
C GLU A 44 -6.64 -4.31 4.60
N ALA A 45 -6.19 -3.78 3.46
CA ALA A 45 -4.94 -3.02 3.37
C ALA A 45 -4.90 -1.84 4.34
N ARG A 46 -5.99 -1.04 4.41
CA ARG A 46 -6.10 0.09 5.36
C ARG A 46 -6.00 -0.36 6.81
N LEU A 47 -6.72 -1.42 7.17
CA LEU A 47 -6.69 -1.96 8.54
C LEU A 47 -5.30 -2.45 8.92
N ILE A 48 -4.62 -3.17 8.03
CA ILE A 48 -3.26 -3.63 8.25
C ILE A 48 -2.30 -2.44 8.38
N PHE A 49 -2.36 -1.50 7.42
CA PHE A 49 -1.51 -0.31 7.43
C PHE A 49 -1.65 0.50 8.72
N LYS A 50 -2.88 0.70 9.20
CA LYS A 50 -3.14 1.40 10.47
C LYS A 50 -2.49 0.71 11.68
N ASN A 51 -2.46 -0.63 11.70
CA ASN A 51 -1.90 -1.41 12.80
C ASN A 51 -0.36 -1.47 12.82
N ILE A 52 0.31 -1.16 11.70
CA ILE A 52 1.77 -1.10 11.64
C ILE A 52 2.26 0.10 12.46
N GLN A 53 3.03 -0.17 13.53
CA GLN A 53 3.54 0.87 14.42
C GLN A 53 4.66 1.70 13.76
N ILE A 54 5.61 1.03 13.11
CA ILE A 54 6.75 1.67 12.44
C ILE A 54 6.56 1.50 10.94
N LYS A 55 6.18 2.59 10.27
CA LYS A 55 5.96 2.61 8.82
C LYS A 55 7.22 3.13 8.13
N THR A 56 7.88 2.26 7.37
CA THR A 56 9.00 2.67 6.55
C THR A 56 8.53 3.30 5.25
N VAL A 57 9.46 3.95 4.55
CA VAL A 57 9.27 4.47 3.19
C VAL A 57 8.59 3.42 2.29
N LYS A 58 9.07 2.18 2.34
CA LYS A 58 8.57 1.07 1.51
C LYS A 58 7.12 0.71 1.82
N ILE A 59 6.74 0.71 3.10
CA ILE A 59 5.36 0.45 3.53
C ILE A 59 4.42 1.58 3.04
N TYR A 60 4.83 2.84 3.15
CA TYR A 60 4.10 3.97 2.56
C TYR A 60 3.98 3.83 1.03
N THR A 61 5.08 3.49 0.35
CA THR A 61 5.08 3.36 -1.12
C THR A 61 4.08 2.30 -1.59
N THR A 62 4.04 1.16 -0.90
CA THR A 62 3.12 0.06 -1.22
C THR A 62 1.67 0.45 -0.94
N MET A 63 1.39 1.18 0.15
CA MET A 63 0.03 1.63 0.44
C MET A 63 -0.46 2.66 -0.57
N VAL A 64 0.39 3.61 -0.97
CA VAL A 64 0.08 4.59 -2.03
C VAL A 64 -0.21 3.88 -3.36
N ASP A 65 0.62 2.92 -3.77
CA ASP A 65 0.36 2.12 -4.98
C ASP A 65 -0.98 1.36 -4.90
N CYS A 66 -1.28 0.76 -3.75
CA CYS A 66 -2.55 0.09 -3.51
C CYS A 66 -3.76 1.02 -3.71
N LEU A 67 -3.71 2.23 -3.15
CA LEU A 67 -4.77 3.23 -3.27
C LEU A 67 -4.88 3.77 -4.70
N SER A 68 -3.75 4.09 -5.35
CA SER A 68 -3.71 4.56 -6.74
C SER A 68 -4.33 3.55 -7.71
N ARG A 69 -4.00 2.26 -7.57
CA ARG A 69 -4.57 1.19 -8.40
C ARG A 69 -6.07 0.98 -8.18
N ALA A 70 -6.55 1.30 -6.98
CA ALA A 70 -7.97 1.27 -6.64
C ALA A 70 -8.69 2.60 -6.85
N SER A 71 -8.04 3.59 -7.50
CA SER A 71 -8.59 4.92 -7.79
C SER A 71 -8.95 5.77 -6.55
N PHE A 72 -8.36 5.47 -5.39
CA PHE A 72 -8.48 6.29 -4.16
C PHE A 72 -7.39 7.36 -4.12
N PHE A 73 -7.39 8.23 -5.11
CA PHE A 73 -6.28 9.15 -5.34
C PHE A 73 -6.12 10.24 -4.27
N GLU A 74 -7.23 10.77 -3.75
CA GLU A 74 -7.21 11.76 -2.67
C GLU A 74 -6.55 11.18 -1.42
N GLU A 75 -6.90 9.96 -1.06
CA GLU A 75 -6.29 9.26 0.07
C GLU A 75 -4.82 8.93 -0.19
N ALA A 76 -4.47 8.56 -1.43
CA ALA A 76 -3.08 8.33 -1.83
C ALA A 76 -2.24 9.62 -1.67
N GLN A 77 -2.78 10.78 -2.07
CA GLN A 77 -2.13 12.07 -1.91
C GLN A 77 -1.96 12.44 -0.43
N HIS A 78 -3.00 12.23 0.39
CA HIS A 78 -2.93 12.47 1.83
C HIS A 78 -1.82 11.67 2.51
N LEU A 79 -1.60 10.41 2.12
CA LEU A 79 -0.49 9.60 2.66
C LEU A 79 0.89 10.12 2.24
N VAL A 80 1.01 10.66 1.03
CA VAL A 80 2.25 11.30 0.57
C VAL A 80 2.51 12.56 1.39
N ASP A 81 1.50 13.41 1.57
CA ASP A 81 1.61 14.65 2.35
C ASP A 81 1.94 14.35 3.83
N GLU A 82 1.36 13.30 4.41
CA GLU A 82 1.69 12.82 5.75
C GLU A 82 3.15 12.38 5.86
N PHE A 83 3.60 11.55 4.92
CA PHE A 83 4.98 11.08 4.89
C PHE A 83 5.98 12.24 4.78
N GLU A 84 5.70 13.23 3.93
CA GLU A 84 6.53 14.42 3.72
C GLU A 84 6.60 15.33 4.95
N ARG A 85 5.49 15.47 5.67
CA ARG A 85 5.46 16.25 6.91
C ARG A 85 6.37 15.67 7.98
N ASP A 86 6.39 14.35 8.07
CA ASP A 86 7.12 13.62 9.11
C ASP A 86 8.58 13.33 8.71
N HIS A 87 8.89 13.36 7.40
CA HIS A 87 10.23 13.12 6.84
C HIS A 87 10.55 14.18 5.78
N PRO A 88 11.32 15.24 6.12
CA PRO A 88 11.60 16.32 5.19
C PRO A 88 12.29 15.80 3.91
N PRO A 89 11.99 16.41 2.74
CA PRO A 89 12.28 15.83 1.45
C PRO A 89 13.79 15.79 1.17
N SER A 90 14.39 14.63 1.41
CA SER A 90 15.64 14.24 0.79
C SER A 90 15.39 12.97 -0.03
N LEU A 91 15.54 13.04 -1.37
CA LEU A 91 15.73 11.93 -2.34
C LEU A 91 14.52 11.43 -3.22
N PRO A 92 14.81 10.74 -4.37
CA PRO A 92 14.00 10.57 -5.61
C PRO A 92 12.62 9.92 -5.51
N MET A 93 12.20 9.53 -4.32
CA MET A 93 10.87 8.96 -4.12
C MET A 93 9.79 9.98 -4.53
N TYR A 94 10.00 11.26 -4.18
CA TYR A 94 9.14 12.39 -4.52
C TYR A 94 8.86 12.51 -6.02
N SER A 95 9.92 12.48 -6.84
CA SER A 95 9.78 12.64 -8.30
C SER A 95 9.11 11.42 -8.96
N LYS A 96 9.36 10.21 -8.45
CA LYS A 96 8.78 8.98 -8.99
C LYS A 96 7.29 8.87 -8.65
N TYR A 97 6.88 9.20 -7.43
CA TYR A 97 5.49 9.08 -7.00
C TYR A 97 4.60 10.18 -7.55
N ARG A 98 5.08 11.43 -7.57
CA ARG A 98 4.32 12.52 -8.20
C ARG A 98 4.10 12.23 -9.69
N SER A 99 5.11 11.72 -10.39
CA SER A 99 4.95 11.32 -11.79
C SER A 99 3.99 10.13 -11.95
N ASN A 100 4.10 9.07 -11.15
CA ASN A 100 3.20 7.92 -11.24
C ASN A 100 1.73 8.26 -10.89
N ILE A 101 1.50 9.07 -9.85
CA ILE A 101 0.15 9.54 -9.48
C ILE A 101 -0.40 10.39 -10.62
N PHE A 102 0.38 11.35 -11.15
CA PHE A 102 -0.06 12.19 -12.28
C PHE A 102 -0.26 11.41 -13.59
N GLU A 103 0.57 10.41 -13.90
CA GLU A 103 0.41 9.56 -15.08
C GLU A 103 -0.80 8.64 -14.95
N THR A 104 -1.05 8.04 -13.78
CA THR A 104 -2.28 7.26 -13.55
C THR A 104 -3.54 8.14 -13.55
N PHE A 105 -3.47 9.39 -13.09
CA PHE A 105 -4.54 10.37 -13.26
C PHE A 105 -4.77 10.76 -14.72
N SER A 106 -3.69 10.96 -15.49
CA SER A 106 -3.77 11.42 -16.90
C SER A 106 -4.26 10.34 -17.86
N TYR A 107 -4.19 9.05 -17.49
CA TYR A 107 -4.73 7.95 -18.29
C TYR A 107 -6.24 7.69 -18.07
N ILE A 108 -6.88 8.40 -17.15
CA ILE A 108 -8.30 8.22 -16.79
C ILE A 108 -9.18 9.40 -17.26
N HIS A 109 -8.60 10.44 -17.86
CA HIS A 109 -9.32 11.54 -18.53
C HIS A 109 -9.04 11.56 -20.03
#